data_AF-X0ZS25-F1
#
_entry.id   AF-X0ZS25-F1
#
_cell.length_a   1.000
_cell.length_b   1.000
_cell.length_c   1.000
_cell.angle_alpha   90.00
_cell.angle_beta   90.00
_cell.angle_gamma   90.00
#
_symmetry.space_group_name_H-M   'P 1'
#
loop_
_entity.id
_entity.type
_entity.pdbx_description
1 polymer ?
#
loop_
_entity_poly.entity_id
_entity_poly.type
_entity_poly.pdbx_seq_one_letter_code
_entity_poly.pdbx_strand_id
1 'polypeptide(L)' 'SILLKANIPIVEHMCNLGALPESGFKFFAVPAPVKGMGSFAVRAFALID' A
#
# COMPACT_ATOMS: atom_id res chain seq x y z
N SER A 1 6.46 16.62 -0.57
CA SER A 1 5.90 15.34 -1.05
C SER A 1 5.38 15.51 -2.47
N ILE A 2 6.06 14.98 -3.48
CA ILE A 2 5.64 15.06 -4.89
C ILE A 2 4.42 14.15 -5.13
N LEU A 3 4.46 12.93 -4.58
CA LEU A 3 3.39 11.93 -4.73
C LEU A 3 2.07 12.37 -4.08
N LEU A 4 2.10 12.84 -2.83
CA LEU A 4 0.86 13.29 -2.16
C LEU A 4 0.27 14.54 -2.81
N LYS A 5 1.12 15.45 -3.33
CA LYS A 5 0.65 16.62 -4.12
C LYS A 5 -0.04 16.19 -5.42
N ALA A 6 0.31 15.02 -5.95
CA ALA A 6 -0.32 14.41 -7.11
C ALA A 6 -1.48 13.46 -6.74
N ASN A 7 -1.92 13.42 -5.48
CA ASN A 7 -2.95 12.50 -4.97
C ASN A 7 -2.59 11.01 -5.13
N ILE A 8 -1.30 10.67 -5.10
CA ILE A 8 -0.82 9.29 -5.14
C ILE A 8 -0.64 8.78 -3.70
N PRO A 9 -1.33 7.70 -3.29
CA PRO A 9 -1.13 7.09 -1.97
C PRO A 9 0.28 6.55 -1.79
N ILE A 10 0.78 6.58 -0.55
CA ILE A 10 2.08 6.02 -0.18
C ILE A 10 1.85 4.95 0.88
N VAL A 11 2.48 3.78 0.71
CA VAL A 11 2.57 2.75 1.74
C VAL A 11 4.02 2.69 2.22
N GLU A 12 4.19 2.77 3.54
CA GLU A 12 5.48 2.77 4.21
C GLU A 12 5.62 1.55 5.12
N HIS A 13 6.86 1.26 5.56
CA HIS A 13 7.17 0.14 6.46
C HIS A 13 6.71 -1.24 5.96
N MET A 14 6.75 -1.47 4.64
CA MET A 14 6.43 -2.78 4.07
C MET A 14 7.45 -3.84 4.48
N CYS A 15 6.96 -5.04 4.74
CA CYS A 15 7.77 -6.20 5.11
C CYS A 15 7.58 -7.32 4.09
N ASN A 16 8.49 -8.31 4.11
CA ASN A 16 8.38 -9.55 3.33
C ASN A 16 8.36 -9.38 1.80
N LEU A 17 8.93 -8.29 1.27
CA LEU A 17 8.99 -8.03 -0.17
C LEU A 17 9.77 -9.12 -0.94
N GLY A 18 10.75 -9.76 -0.31
CA GLY A 18 11.53 -10.84 -0.92
C GLY A 18 10.75 -12.14 -1.21
N ALA A 19 9.50 -12.25 -0.73
CA ALA A 19 8.62 -13.36 -1.06
C ALA A 19 7.80 -13.12 -2.34
N LEU A 20 7.87 -11.92 -2.94
CA LEU A 20 7.12 -11.57 -4.15
C LEU A 20 7.96 -11.83 -5.41
N PRO A 21 7.33 -12.27 -6.52
CA PRO A 21 7.99 -12.24 -7.81
C PRO A 21 8.29 -10.80 -8.25
N GLU A 22 9.22 -10.62 -9.19
CA GLU A 22 9.56 -9.30 -9.73
C GLU A 22 8.35 -8.58 -10.37
N SER A 23 7.43 -9.35 -10.96
CA SER A 23 6.20 -8.85 -11.55
C SER A 23 5.08 -9.89 -11.52
N GLY A 24 3.85 -9.48 -11.85
CA GLY A 24 2.70 -10.40 -11.98
C GLY A 24 1.86 -10.60 -10.71
N PHE A 25 2.11 -9.85 -9.63
CA PHE A 25 1.27 -9.86 -8.43
C PHE A 25 0.33 -8.64 -8.37
N LYS A 26 -0.77 -8.76 -7.63
CA LYS A 26 -1.68 -7.65 -7.33
C LYS A 26 -1.50 -7.22 -5.88
N PHE A 27 -1.20 -5.94 -5.66
CA PHE A 27 -0.97 -5.37 -4.32
C PHE A 27 -2.20 -4.66 -3.78
N PHE A 28 -2.47 -4.85 -2.49
CA PHE A 28 -3.58 -4.22 -1.79
C PHE A 28 -3.12 -3.60 -0.47
N ALA A 29 -3.55 -2.37 -0.23
CA ALA A 29 -3.40 -1.64 1.03
C ALA A 29 -4.73 -0.97 1.37
N VAL A 30 -5.69 -1.77 1.83
CA VAL A 30 -7.09 -1.34 1.94
C VAL A 30 -7.26 -0.36 3.11
N PRO A 31 -7.79 0.85 2.87
CA PRO A 31 -7.97 1.84 3.91
C PRO A 31 -9.05 1.45 4.93
N ALA A 32 -8.92 1.87 6.18
CA ALA A 32 -10.05 1.87 7.10
C ALA A 32 -11.09 2.91 6.65
N PRO A 33 -12.41 2.69 6.84
CA PRO A 33 -13.46 3.60 6.41
C PRO A 33 -13.58 4.82 7.34
N VAL A 34 -12.54 5.66 7.38
CA VAL A 34 -12.42 6.85 8.22
C VAL A 34 -12.33 8.12 7.38
N LYS A 35 -12.88 9.23 7.87
CA LYS A 35 -12.85 10.55 7.20
C LYS A 35 -11.83 11.47 7.86
N GLY A 36 -11.16 12.30 7.06
CA GLY A 36 -10.27 13.36 7.55
C GLY A 36 -8.94 12.88 8.14
N MET A 37 -8.53 11.63 7.86
CA MET A 37 -7.27 11.07 8.35
C MET A 37 -6.15 11.20 7.32
N GLY A 38 -4.95 11.60 7.76
CA GLY A 38 -3.78 11.79 6.89
C GLY A 38 -2.95 10.52 6.66
N SER A 39 -2.79 9.67 7.68
CA SER A 39 -2.14 8.36 7.60
C SER A 39 -2.76 7.43 8.65
N PHE A 40 -2.81 6.13 8.37
CA PHE A 40 -3.36 5.12 9.28
C PHE A 40 -2.79 3.74 8.92
N ALA A 41 -2.71 2.85 9.90
CA ALA A 41 -2.16 1.51 9.70
C ALA A 41 -3.10 0.65 8.82
N VAL A 42 -2.49 -0.12 7.92
CA VAL A 42 -3.20 -1.07 7.03
C VAL A 42 -2.62 -2.46 7.14
N ARG A 43 -3.43 -3.47 6.83
CA ARG A 43 -2.93 -4.79 6.47
C ARG A 43 -2.63 -4.80 4.98
N ALA A 44 -1.36 -4.58 4.62
CA ALA A 44 -0.91 -4.75 3.24
C ALA A 44 -0.78 -6.25 2.90
N PHE A 45 -1.23 -6.64 1.71
CA PHE A 45 -1.09 -8.00 1.19
C PHE A 45 -0.99 -8.00 -0.33
N ALA A 46 -0.44 -9.08 -0.87
CA ALA A 46 -0.37 -9.32 -2.31
C ALA A 46 -1.11 -10.62 -2.65
N LEU A 47 -1.81 -10.61 -3.79
CA LEU A 47 -2.32 -11.80 -4.44
C LEU A 47 -1.32 -12.24 -5.51
N ILE A 48 -0.90 -13.50 -5.44
CA ILE A 48 -0.04 -14.16 -6.43
C ILE A 48 -0.93 -15.19 -7.12
N ASP A 49 -1.05 -15.08 -8.45
CA ASP A 49 -1.76 -16.04 -9.31
C ASP A 49 -0.84 -17.23 -9.67
#